data_AF-A0A9R1KGZ8-F1
#
_entry.id   AF-A0A9R1KGZ8-F1
#
_cell.length_a   1.000
_cell.length_b   1.000
_cell.length_c   1.000
_cell.angle_alpha   90.00
_cell.angle_beta   90.00
_cell.angle_gamma   90.00
#
_symmetry.space_group_name_H-M   'P 1'
#
loop_
_entity.id
_entity.type
_entity.pdbx_description
1 polymer ?
#
loop_
_entity_poly.entity_id
_entity_poly.type
_entity_poly.pdbx_seq_one_letter_code
_entity_poly.pdbx_strand_id
1 'polypeptide(L)'
;MGTSSGANFHQQLPQGMPPPRHNRGTPNLQTSLSLASSDQVGTPDIQERASNSDPGHDSATESASSRETWPVEPNKSSGGGAATTIRIVDKDKEVATKGVAERQVIRSTGRVTLREVARERVDLVAEKMKVMLDEVLDEIKSELRSILEGTEGSHHVEEFLYLQKLVQNRVDLTPTTLLMAHHVQLEILVAIKTGIQAFLHPSLNLPLSHLAEVYLYKRCRNIACKSALPAEECRCNICSNRNGFCNLCMCVICNKFDFEVNTCRWIGCDVCSHWTHTDCAIRDEQIGSGQKINNGIAHPEMLFRCQACQRTSELLGWVRDVFQQCAPGWDRDALLRELEYVCKIFRLSEDSKGRNLFRRCDDLIERLRSGTAQSMSPRALLPALQAFLVGLGIFCCNSVHCKPPSTHR
;
A
#
# COMPACT_ATOMS: atom_id res chain seq x y z
N MET A 1 31.80 -42.56 -12.35
CA MET A 1 32.90 -42.77 -11.39
C MET A 1 33.28 -41.39 -10.87
N GLY A 2 32.80 -40.92 -9.70
CA GLY A 2 33.22 -41.33 -8.35
C GLY A 2 34.62 -40.75 -8.07
N THR A 3 34.95 -40.00 -7.02
CA THR A 3 34.41 -39.74 -5.67
C THR A 3 35.22 -38.59 -5.04
N SER A 4 34.59 -37.64 -4.33
CA SER A 4 34.63 -37.44 -2.85
C SER A 4 35.98 -37.12 -2.17
N SER A 5 35.96 -36.02 -1.38
CA SER A 5 36.26 -35.90 0.08
C SER A 5 36.93 -34.53 0.35
N GLY A 6 36.58 -33.67 1.31
CA GLY A 6 35.76 -33.76 2.51
C GLY A 6 36.58 -33.26 3.72
N ALA A 7 36.16 -32.20 4.42
CA ALA A 7 36.41 -31.98 5.86
C ALA A 7 35.69 -30.72 6.40
N ASN A 8 34.84 -30.96 7.40
CA ASN A 8 34.20 -30.00 8.31
C ASN A 8 35.19 -29.43 9.33
N PHE A 9 34.93 -28.22 9.87
CA PHE A 9 35.02 -27.95 11.32
C PHE A 9 34.01 -26.88 11.76
N HIS A 10 33.28 -27.21 12.82
CA HIS A 10 32.33 -26.41 13.60
C HIS A 10 33.02 -25.41 14.54
N GLN A 11 32.36 -24.26 14.78
CA GLN A 11 32.23 -23.48 16.04
C GLN A 11 31.63 -22.10 15.68
N GLN A 12 30.64 -21.47 16.30
CA GLN A 12 29.79 -21.71 17.47
C GLN A 12 28.66 -20.67 17.36
N LEU A 13 27.38 -21.08 17.35
CA LEU A 13 26.25 -20.15 17.49
C LEU A 13 26.04 -19.84 18.98
N PRO A 14 25.81 -18.57 19.38
CA PRO A 14 25.27 -18.27 20.70
C PRO A 14 23.80 -18.70 20.76
N GLN A 15 23.49 -19.47 21.80
CA GLN A 15 22.19 -20.03 22.10
C GLN A 15 21.15 -18.97 22.52
N GLY A 16 19.92 -19.17 22.03
CA GLY A 16 18.67 -19.16 22.81
C GLY A 16 18.34 -17.94 23.68
N MET A 17 17.43 -17.10 23.18
CA MET A 17 16.54 -16.30 24.04
C MET A 17 15.17 -17.00 24.13
N PRO A 18 14.55 -17.09 25.32
CA PRO A 18 13.33 -17.86 25.55
C PRO A 18 12.08 -17.13 25.01
N PRO A 19 10.98 -17.84 24.70
CA PRO A 19 9.74 -17.21 24.26
C PRO A 19 9.10 -16.39 25.41
N PRO A 20 8.37 -15.30 25.11
CA PRO A 20 7.65 -14.55 26.12
C PRO A 20 6.60 -15.43 26.80
N ARG A 21 6.59 -15.41 28.13
CA ARG A 21 5.61 -16.11 28.96
C ARG A 21 4.19 -15.62 28.63
N HIS A 22 3.38 -16.51 28.07
CA HIS A 22 1.92 -16.37 28.10
C HIS A 22 1.46 -16.46 29.56
N ASN A 23 1.07 -15.33 30.14
CA ASN A 23 0.31 -15.35 31.39
C ASN A 23 -1.11 -15.81 31.07
N ARG A 24 -1.27 -17.14 31.09
CA ARG A 24 -2.57 -17.80 31.16
C ARG A 24 -2.99 -17.78 32.63
N GLY A 25 -3.95 -16.92 32.95
CA GLY A 25 -4.58 -16.86 34.26
C GLY A 25 -6.09 -16.68 34.07
N THR A 26 -6.80 -17.79 33.87
CA THR A 26 -8.18 -17.91 34.35
C THR A 26 -8.14 -18.12 35.86
N PRO A 27 -9.16 -17.64 36.58
CA PRO A 27 -10.08 -18.60 37.15
C PRO A 27 -11.53 -18.29 36.81
N ASN A 28 -12.30 -19.36 36.81
CA ASN A 28 -13.65 -19.50 36.33
C ASN A 28 -14.65 -19.24 37.49
N LEU A 29 -15.87 -18.81 37.12
CA LEU A 29 -17.18 -19.05 37.75
C LEU A 29 -17.52 -18.33 39.08
N GLN A 30 -18.55 -17.46 39.08
CA GLN A 30 -19.96 -17.84 39.32
C GLN A 30 -20.94 -16.62 39.37
N THR A 31 -21.97 -16.69 38.52
CA THR A 31 -23.40 -16.42 38.76
C THR A 31 -23.88 -15.19 39.56
N SER A 32 -24.72 -14.34 38.93
CA SER A 32 -26.15 -14.07 39.28
C SER A 32 -26.60 -12.59 39.09
N LEU A 33 -27.47 -12.38 38.10
CA LEU A 33 -28.77 -11.67 38.11
C LEU A 33 -28.97 -10.25 38.72
N SER A 34 -29.53 -9.39 37.85
CA SER A 34 -30.68 -8.46 38.04
C SER A 34 -30.49 -6.96 38.35
N LEU A 35 -30.87 -6.15 37.34
CA LEU A 35 -31.80 -4.99 37.33
C LEU A 35 -31.90 -4.07 38.57
N ALA A 36 -31.64 -2.77 38.38
CA ALA A 36 -32.61 -1.68 38.64
C ALA A 36 -32.07 -0.29 38.22
N SER A 37 -33.00 0.53 37.75
CA SER A 37 -32.92 1.95 37.37
C SER A 37 -32.88 2.87 38.60
N SER A 38 -32.28 4.07 38.49
CA SER A 38 -32.94 5.39 38.66
C SER A 38 -31.92 6.55 38.79
N ASP A 39 -31.93 7.43 37.79
CA ASP A 39 -32.14 8.89 37.86
C ASP A 39 -31.36 9.84 38.81
N GLN A 40 -30.74 10.84 38.13
CA GLN A 40 -30.97 12.30 38.23
C GLN A 40 -29.80 13.25 38.64
N VAL A 41 -29.50 14.14 37.66
CA VAL A 41 -29.34 15.61 37.74
C VAL A 41 -27.97 16.22 38.05
N GLY A 42 -27.49 17.06 37.09
CA GLY A 42 -26.60 18.20 37.36
C GLY A 42 -25.66 18.63 36.23
N THR A 43 -26.16 19.22 35.14
CA THR A 43 -25.40 20.09 34.20
C THR A 43 -25.48 21.57 34.64
N PRO A 44 -24.51 22.43 34.25
CA PRO A 44 -24.62 23.24 33.00
C PRO A 44 -23.30 23.27 32.20
N ASP A 45 -23.28 22.95 30.91
CA ASP A 45 -23.63 23.76 29.71
C ASP A 45 -22.58 24.84 29.35
N ILE A 46 -21.95 24.68 28.17
CA ILE A 46 -21.51 25.72 27.22
C ILE A 46 -21.09 25.02 25.90
N GLN A 47 -22.02 25.09 24.94
CA GLN A 47 -21.85 25.54 23.55
C GLN A 47 -21.39 24.55 22.47
N GLU A 48 -22.41 24.00 21.81
CA GLU A 48 -22.41 23.29 20.53
C GLU A 48 -21.88 24.15 19.36
N ARG A 49 -21.15 23.50 18.45
CA ARG A 49 -21.03 23.94 17.05
C ARG A 49 -21.42 22.77 16.15
N ALA A 50 -22.38 23.05 15.28
CA ALA A 50 -23.22 22.12 14.57
C ALA A 50 -22.50 21.06 13.71
N SER A 51 -23.05 19.85 13.80
CA SER A 51 -22.88 18.73 12.88
C SER A 51 -23.49 19.05 11.51
N ASN A 52 -22.75 18.75 10.44
CA ASN A 52 -23.32 18.36 9.16
C ASN A 52 -22.85 16.94 8.87
N SER A 53 -23.78 16.00 8.98
CA SER A 53 -23.65 14.63 8.51
C SER A 53 -24.02 14.56 7.04
N ASP A 54 -23.07 14.13 6.20
CA ASP A 54 -23.30 13.82 4.79
C ASP A 54 -23.15 12.29 4.58
N PRO A 55 -24.13 11.59 3.98
CA PRO A 55 -24.08 10.16 3.79
C PRO A 55 -23.50 9.79 2.42
N GLY A 56 -22.54 8.85 2.41
CA GLY A 56 -22.29 7.99 1.26
C GLY A 56 -21.41 8.56 0.15
N HIS A 57 -20.19 8.05 0.06
CA HIS A 57 -19.52 7.78 -1.21
C HIS A 57 -18.44 6.72 -0.98
N ASP A 58 -18.82 5.45 -1.17
CA ASP A 58 -17.88 4.35 -1.37
C ASP A 58 -17.23 4.53 -2.75
N SER A 59 -16.14 5.30 -2.79
CA SER A 59 -15.38 5.53 -4.02
C SER A 59 -14.18 4.57 -4.10
N ALA A 60 -14.24 3.74 -5.14
CA ALA A 60 -13.22 3.02 -5.88
C ALA A 60 -11.84 2.83 -5.23
N THR A 61 -11.44 1.56 -5.12
CA THR A 61 -10.06 1.12 -4.88
C THR A 61 -9.13 1.63 -5.98
N GLU A 62 -8.45 2.75 -5.72
CA GLU A 62 -7.34 3.24 -6.52
C GLU A 62 -6.09 2.33 -6.36
N SER A 63 -5.38 2.18 -7.48
CA SER A 63 -4.29 1.23 -7.74
C SER A 63 -3.23 1.16 -6.62
N ALA A 64 -2.91 -0.06 -6.21
CA ALA A 64 -2.06 -0.36 -5.05
C ALA A 64 -0.57 -0.54 -5.40
N SER A 65 -0.02 0.37 -6.20
CA SER A 65 1.42 0.53 -6.36
C SER A 65 1.77 2.00 -6.14
N SER A 66 2.76 2.26 -5.28
CA SER A 66 3.23 3.60 -4.90
C SER A 66 4.13 4.26 -5.95
N ARG A 67 4.18 3.74 -7.17
CA ARG A 67 4.69 4.46 -8.32
C ARG A 67 3.52 5.15 -9.01
N GLU A 68 3.26 6.39 -8.62
CA GLU A 68 2.44 7.31 -9.40
C GLU A 68 3.22 7.64 -10.68
N THR A 69 3.06 6.83 -11.71
CA THR A 69 3.30 7.28 -13.09
C THR A 69 2.02 8.05 -13.42
N TRP A 70 2.03 9.38 -13.41
CA TRP A 70 1.23 10.30 -14.26
C TRP A 70 1.29 11.72 -13.66
N PRO A 71 1.91 12.71 -14.34
CA PRO A 71 1.78 14.11 -13.98
C PRO A 71 0.39 14.64 -14.32
N VAL A 72 -0.19 15.45 -13.43
CA VAL A 72 -1.34 16.31 -13.74
C VAL A 72 -0.84 17.53 -14.53
N GLU A 73 -1.30 17.71 -15.76
CA GLU A 73 -1.01 18.94 -16.53
C GLU A 73 -2.03 20.05 -16.25
N PRO A 74 -1.60 21.32 -16.19
CA PRO A 74 -2.48 22.47 -16.09
C PRO A 74 -3.00 22.90 -17.46
N ASN A 75 -4.20 23.50 -17.43
CA ASN A 75 -5.01 23.81 -18.59
C ASN A 75 -4.73 25.22 -19.18
N LYS A 76 -4.96 25.34 -20.51
CA LYS A 76 -5.27 26.53 -21.35
C LYS A 76 -4.14 27.43 -21.89
N SER A 77 -4.08 27.55 -23.24
CA SER A 77 -4.55 28.75 -23.97
C SER A 77 -4.56 28.62 -25.52
N SER A 78 -5.77 28.75 -26.09
CA SER A 78 -6.19 29.61 -27.22
C SER A 78 -5.48 29.71 -28.60
N GLY A 79 -6.30 29.53 -29.65
CA GLY A 79 -6.22 30.19 -30.99
C GLY A 79 -5.75 29.28 -32.13
N GLY A 80 -6.34 29.19 -33.33
CA GLY A 80 -7.45 29.85 -34.00
C GLY A 80 -7.27 29.68 -35.54
N GLY A 81 -8.36 29.43 -36.29
CA GLY A 81 -8.44 29.48 -37.76
C GLY A 81 -7.77 28.32 -38.53
N ALA A 82 -8.18 27.87 -39.70
CA ALA A 82 -9.18 28.34 -40.67
C ALA A 82 -9.61 27.17 -41.58
N ALA A 83 -10.78 27.30 -42.17
CA ALA A 83 -11.40 26.38 -43.12
C ALA A 83 -10.66 26.35 -44.47
N THR A 84 -10.73 25.21 -45.18
CA THR A 84 -10.63 25.17 -46.65
C THR A 84 -11.49 24.03 -47.19
N THR A 85 -12.47 24.40 -48.01
CA THR A 85 -13.38 23.57 -48.79
C THR A 85 -12.83 23.42 -50.21
N ILE A 86 -12.67 22.20 -50.75
CA ILE A 86 -12.70 21.96 -52.21
C ILE A 86 -13.39 20.61 -52.55
N ARG A 87 -14.62 20.77 -53.07
CA ARG A 87 -15.34 20.14 -54.20
C ARG A 87 -15.13 18.68 -54.64
N ILE A 88 -16.32 18.08 -54.89
CA ILE A 88 -16.74 16.79 -55.47
C ILE A 88 -16.40 16.63 -56.96
N VAL A 89 -16.12 15.40 -57.44
CA VAL A 89 -16.67 14.80 -58.70
C VAL A 89 -16.73 13.26 -58.59
N ASP A 90 -17.92 12.70 -58.82
CA ASP A 90 -18.24 11.27 -59.01
C ASP A 90 -17.83 10.74 -60.40
N LYS A 91 -17.50 9.43 -60.50
CA LYS A 91 -17.75 8.64 -61.71
C LYS A 91 -17.73 7.12 -61.46
N ASP A 92 -18.89 6.50 -61.68
CA ASP A 92 -19.11 5.05 -61.75
C ASP A 92 -18.38 4.36 -62.92
N LYS A 93 -18.00 3.09 -62.73
CA LYS A 93 -18.33 1.98 -63.66
C LYS A 93 -17.95 0.59 -63.11
N GLU A 94 -18.94 -0.27 -63.10
CA GLU A 94 -18.96 -1.72 -62.87
C GLU A 94 -18.25 -2.51 -64.00
N VAL A 95 -17.45 -3.53 -63.67
CA VAL A 95 -17.31 -4.80 -64.44
C VAL A 95 -16.88 -5.93 -63.49
N ALA A 96 -17.66 -7.00 -63.46
CA ALA A 96 -17.41 -8.24 -62.75
C ALA A 96 -16.36 -9.13 -63.43
N THR A 97 -15.46 -9.75 -62.64
CA THR A 97 -14.87 -11.07 -62.95
C THR A 97 -14.67 -11.89 -61.69
N LYS A 98 -15.18 -13.13 -61.75
CA LYS A 98 -15.16 -14.19 -60.74
C LYS A 98 -13.73 -14.61 -60.36
N GLY A 99 -13.52 -14.97 -59.10
CA GLY A 99 -12.40 -15.85 -58.73
C GLY A 99 -12.07 -15.90 -57.24
N VAL A 100 -12.61 -16.93 -56.56
CA VAL A 100 -12.01 -17.57 -55.37
C VAL A 100 -11.82 -16.69 -54.12
N ALA A 101 -12.89 -16.56 -53.32
CA ALA A 101 -12.78 -16.20 -51.89
C ALA A 101 -13.71 -17.07 -51.05
N GLU A 102 -13.73 -18.38 -51.34
CA GLU A 102 -14.37 -19.36 -50.48
C GLU A 102 -13.29 -19.95 -49.54
N ARG A 103 -12.98 -19.20 -48.48
CA ARG A 103 -12.48 -19.67 -47.17
C ARG A 103 -12.19 -18.50 -46.22
N GLN A 104 -13.13 -17.58 -46.09
CA GLN A 104 -13.07 -16.52 -45.06
C GLN A 104 -14.26 -16.60 -44.10
N VAL A 105 -14.64 -17.84 -43.77
CA VAL A 105 -15.72 -18.16 -42.83
C VAL A 105 -15.22 -19.30 -41.93
N ILE A 106 -15.07 -18.99 -40.64
CA ILE A 106 -14.87 -19.89 -39.48
C ILE A 106 -13.44 -20.45 -39.26
N ARG A 107 -12.56 -19.60 -38.71
CA ARG A 107 -11.72 -19.97 -37.55
C ARG A 107 -11.60 -18.73 -36.65
N SER A 108 -12.67 -18.42 -35.92
CA SER A 108 -12.50 -17.70 -34.65
C SER A 108 -11.68 -18.64 -33.77
N THR A 109 -10.44 -18.27 -33.47
CA THR A 109 -9.57 -19.05 -32.58
C THR A 109 -10.24 -19.09 -31.21
N GLY A 110 -10.51 -20.28 -30.68
CA GLY A 110 -11.17 -20.52 -29.39
C GLY A 110 -10.35 -20.12 -28.16
N ARG A 111 -9.64 -18.98 -28.22
CA ARG A 111 -8.86 -18.39 -27.14
C ARG A 111 -9.78 -17.57 -26.25
N VAL A 112 -9.72 -17.81 -24.94
CA VAL A 112 -10.42 -16.99 -23.96
C VAL A 112 -9.81 -15.59 -23.92
N THR A 113 -10.66 -14.56 -23.92
CA THR A 113 -10.26 -13.14 -23.81
C THR A 113 -10.37 -12.61 -22.37
N LEU A 114 -9.65 -11.53 -22.05
CA LEU A 114 -9.75 -10.87 -20.72
C LEU A 114 -11.18 -10.39 -20.42
N ARG A 115 -11.90 -9.91 -21.44
CA ARG A 115 -13.30 -9.48 -21.32
C ARG A 115 -14.23 -10.65 -21.01
N GLU A 116 -14.01 -11.82 -21.62
CA GLU A 116 -14.74 -13.04 -21.25
C GLU A 116 -14.43 -13.44 -19.81
N VAL A 117 -13.17 -13.42 -19.37
CA VAL A 117 -12.82 -13.73 -17.96
C VAL A 117 -13.55 -12.79 -16.99
N ALA A 118 -13.58 -11.50 -17.29
CA ALA A 118 -14.20 -10.49 -16.44
C ALA A 118 -15.74 -10.59 -16.40
N ARG A 119 -16.38 -10.92 -17.51
CA ARG A 119 -17.85 -10.87 -17.68
C ARG A 119 -18.56 -12.20 -17.47
N GLU A 120 -18.01 -13.28 -18.01
CA GLU A 120 -18.71 -14.56 -18.11
C GLU A 120 -18.67 -15.37 -16.83
N ARG A 121 -19.61 -16.31 -16.70
CA ARG A 121 -19.69 -17.21 -15.55
C ARG A 121 -18.41 -18.00 -15.37
N VAL A 122 -18.05 -18.23 -14.10
CA VAL A 122 -16.78 -18.86 -13.73
C VAL A 122 -16.63 -20.25 -14.33
N ASP A 123 -17.67 -21.06 -14.26
CA ASP A 123 -17.70 -22.44 -14.77
C ASP A 123 -17.45 -22.53 -16.28
N LEU A 124 -18.07 -21.65 -17.07
CA LEU A 124 -17.90 -21.64 -18.52
C LEU A 124 -16.47 -21.29 -18.95
N VAL A 125 -15.88 -20.29 -18.30
CA VAL A 125 -14.50 -19.87 -18.58
C VAL A 125 -13.51 -20.90 -18.08
N ALA A 126 -13.75 -21.50 -16.91
CA ALA A 126 -12.90 -22.55 -16.35
C ALA A 126 -12.83 -23.77 -17.27
N GLU A 127 -13.96 -24.22 -17.83
CA GLU A 127 -13.98 -25.35 -18.76
C GLU A 127 -13.25 -25.04 -20.07
N LYS A 128 -13.39 -23.81 -20.59
CA LYS A 128 -12.60 -23.36 -21.75
C LYS A 128 -11.10 -23.38 -21.44
N MET A 129 -10.69 -22.81 -20.30
CA MET A 129 -9.27 -22.71 -19.92
C MET A 129 -8.62 -24.06 -19.63
N LYS A 130 -9.37 -25.04 -19.12
CA LYS A 130 -8.87 -26.38 -18.77
C LYS A 130 -8.28 -27.14 -19.96
N VAL A 131 -8.74 -26.87 -21.18
CA VAL A 131 -8.26 -27.51 -22.41
C VAL A 131 -7.28 -26.63 -23.20
N MET A 132 -6.91 -25.46 -22.67
CA MET A 132 -5.93 -24.57 -23.28
C MET A 132 -4.51 -25.00 -22.90
N LEU A 133 -3.55 -24.68 -23.76
CA LEU A 133 -2.13 -24.85 -23.45
C LEU A 133 -1.64 -23.77 -22.49
N ASP A 134 -0.69 -24.10 -21.63
CA ASP A 134 -0.12 -23.18 -20.64
C ASP A 134 0.47 -21.92 -21.29
N GLU A 135 1.07 -22.05 -22.48
CA GLU A 135 1.61 -20.91 -23.22
C GLU A 135 0.51 -19.89 -23.57
N VAL A 136 -0.69 -20.34 -23.93
CA VAL A 136 -1.82 -19.46 -24.26
C VAL A 136 -2.37 -18.80 -23.00
N LEU A 137 -2.38 -19.51 -21.88
CA LEU A 137 -2.76 -18.94 -20.58
C LEU A 137 -1.76 -17.87 -20.12
N ASP A 138 -0.48 -18.09 -20.33
CA ASP A 138 0.59 -17.13 -20.07
C ASP A 138 0.53 -15.90 -20.99
N GLU A 139 0.12 -16.06 -22.24
CA GLU A 139 -0.17 -14.94 -23.14
C GLU A 139 -1.32 -14.07 -22.60
N ILE A 140 -2.40 -14.67 -22.09
CA ILE A 140 -3.52 -13.91 -21.51
C ILE A 140 -3.06 -13.14 -20.26
N LYS A 141 -2.26 -13.75 -19.40
CA LYS A 141 -1.65 -13.04 -18.25
C LYS A 141 -0.74 -11.90 -18.71
N SER A 142 0.03 -12.11 -19.78
CA SER A 142 0.91 -11.09 -20.37
C SER A 142 0.15 -9.91 -20.95
N GLU A 143 -0.98 -10.18 -21.61
CA GLU A 143 -1.91 -9.16 -22.12
C GLU A 143 -2.40 -8.25 -20.98
N LEU A 144 -2.85 -8.83 -19.87
CA LEU A 144 -3.29 -8.03 -18.71
C LEU A 144 -2.14 -7.29 -18.03
N ARG A 145 -0.93 -7.87 -17.98
CA ARG A 145 0.26 -7.15 -17.47
C ARG A 145 0.55 -5.90 -18.29
N SER A 146 0.48 -5.98 -19.62
CA SER A 146 0.68 -4.82 -20.51
C SER A 146 -0.37 -3.72 -20.29
N ILE A 147 -1.65 -4.11 -20.15
CA ILE A 147 -2.75 -3.19 -19.82
C ILE A 147 -2.49 -2.48 -18.49
N LEU A 148 -2.09 -3.23 -17.46
CA LEU A 148 -1.80 -2.68 -16.12
C LEU A 148 -0.51 -1.83 -16.07
N GLU A 149 0.41 -1.99 -17.01
CA GLU A 149 1.64 -1.19 -17.08
C GLU A 149 1.36 0.22 -17.62
N GLY A 150 0.34 0.36 -18.49
CA GLY A 150 -0.10 1.65 -19.02
C GLY A 150 0.90 2.33 -19.97
N THR A 151 1.88 1.58 -20.48
CA THR A 151 2.95 2.07 -21.38
C THR A 151 2.43 2.51 -22.76
N GLU A 152 1.28 1.99 -23.21
CA GLU A 152 0.68 2.29 -24.52
C GLU A 152 -0.37 3.43 -24.51
N GLY A 153 -0.38 4.28 -23.47
CA GLY A 153 -1.20 5.50 -23.43
C GLY A 153 -2.61 5.32 -22.87
N SER A 154 -3.51 6.27 -23.18
CA SER A 154 -4.85 6.38 -22.55
C SER A 154 -5.76 5.17 -22.77
N HIS A 155 -5.58 4.45 -23.89
CA HIS A 155 -6.40 3.27 -24.22
C HIS A 155 -6.24 2.14 -23.19
N HIS A 156 -5.04 1.89 -22.66
CA HIS A 156 -4.82 0.86 -21.64
C HIS A 156 -5.48 1.21 -20.32
N VAL A 157 -5.47 2.49 -19.95
CA VAL A 157 -6.16 2.97 -18.75
C VAL A 157 -7.67 2.77 -18.88
N GLU A 158 -8.25 3.15 -20.01
CA GLU A 158 -9.68 2.95 -20.29
C GLU A 158 -10.07 1.46 -20.30
N GLU A 159 -9.27 0.60 -20.94
CA GLU A 159 -9.52 -0.84 -20.96
C GLU A 159 -9.45 -1.45 -19.56
N PHE A 160 -8.44 -1.08 -18.76
CA PHE A 160 -8.33 -1.54 -17.39
C PHE A 160 -9.55 -1.15 -16.56
N LEU A 161 -9.97 0.12 -16.62
CA LEU A 161 -11.16 0.61 -15.92
C LEU A 161 -12.43 -0.12 -16.38
N TYR A 162 -12.53 -0.42 -17.67
CA TYR A 162 -13.64 -1.21 -18.22
C TYR A 162 -13.65 -2.64 -17.64
N LEU A 163 -12.52 -3.34 -17.65
CA LEU A 163 -12.39 -4.68 -17.06
C LEU A 163 -12.70 -4.67 -15.55
N GLN A 164 -12.18 -3.69 -14.82
CA GLN A 164 -12.42 -3.55 -13.39
C GLN A 164 -13.90 -3.33 -13.09
N LYS A 165 -14.58 -2.48 -13.87
CA LYS A 165 -16.03 -2.26 -13.76
C LYS A 165 -16.83 -3.53 -14.02
N LEU A 166 -16.44 -4.35 -15.01
CA LEU A 166 -17.08 -5.64 -15.26
C LEU A 166 -16.97 -6.54 -14.03
N VAL A 167 -15.76 -6.72 -13.49
CA VAL A 167 -15.50 -7.59 -12.34
C VAL A 167 -16.21 -7.08 -11.07
N GLN A 168 -16.28 -5.77 -10.85
CA GLN A 168 -16.96 -5.19 -9.67
C GLN A 168 -18.47 -5.42 -9.68
N ASN A 169 -19.10 -5.50 -10.86
CA ASN A 169 -20.55 -5.70 -10.99
C ASN A 169 -20.97 -7.18 -10.88
N ARG A 170 -20.03 -8.10 -10.68
CA ARG A 170 -20.29 -9.54 -10.62
C ARG A 170 -20.77 -9.96 -9.23
N VAL A 171 -22.07 -10.23 -9.11
CA VAL A 171 -22.69 -10.73 -7.87
C VAL A 171 -22.58 -12.24 -7.69
N ASP A 172 -22.25 -12.97 -8.76
CA ASP A 172 -22.11 -14.43 -8.77
C ASP A 172 -20.75 -14.92 -8.23
N LEU A 173 -19.81 -14.01 -7.95
CA LEU A 173 -18.48 -14.31 -7.42
C LEU A 173 -18.49 -14.51 -5.89
N THR A 174 -19.06 -15.63 -5.49
CA THR A 174 -19.15 -16.14 -4.12
C THR A 174 -17.90 -16.97 -3.74
N PRO A 175 -17.67 -17.27 -2.45
CA PRO A 175 -16.58 -18.17 -2.05
C PRO A 175 -16.59 -19.50 -2.79
N THR A 176 -17.76 -20.11 -2.95
CA THR A 176 -17.92 -21.40 -3.65
C THR A 176 -17.59 -21.30 -5.13
N THR A 177 -18.08 -20.26 -5.82
CA THR A 177 -17.85 -20.11 -7.26
C THR A 177 -16.39 -19.76 -7.57
N LEU A 178 -15.73 -18.95 -6.73
CA LEU A 178 -14.29 -18.66 -6.87
C LEU A 178 -13.42 -19.91 -6.72
N LEU A 179 -13.78 -20.84 -5.83
CA LEU A 179 -13.06 -22.11 -5.66
C LEU A 179 -13.27 -23.11 -6.81
N MET A 180 -14.25 -22.87 -7.69
CA MET A 180 -14.45 -23.63 -8.92
C MET A 180 -13.70 -23.06 -10.11
N ALA A 181 -13.09 -21.87 -9.98
CA ALA A 181 -12.38 -21.22 -11.06
C ALA A 181 -11.15 -22.03 -11.49
N HIS A 182 -10.79 -21.90 -12.76
CA HIS A 182 -9.45 -22.25 -13.18
C HIS A 182 -8.43 -21.35 -12.45
N HIS A 183 -7.25 -21.87 -12.11
CA HIS A 183 -6.28 -21.12 -11.29
C HIS A 183 -5.88 -19.79 -11.93
N VAL A 184 -5.48 -19.81 -13.20
CA VAL A 184 -5.14 -18.60 -14.00
C VAL A 184 -6.33 -17.64 -14.13
N GLN A 185 -7.56 -18.16 -14.22
CA GLN A 185 -8.75 -17.31 -14.26
C GLN A 185 -8.88 -16.49 -12.98
N LEU A 186 -8.64 -17.13 -11.82
CA LEU A 186 -8.73 -16.46 -10.54
C LEU A 186 -7.58 -15.48 -10.32
N GLU A 187 -6.36 -15.79 -10.78
CA GLU A 187 -5.24 -14.84 -10.81
C GLU A 187 -5.61 -13.57 -11.59
N ILE A 188 -6.20 -13.73 -12.79
CA ILE A 188 -6.67 -12.63 -13.62
C ILE A 188 -7.76 -11.82 -12.92
N LEU A 189 -8.77 -12.47 -12.34
CA LEU A 189 -9.85 -11.80 -11.61
C LEU A 189 -9.32 -11.00 -10.40
N VAL A 190 -8.38 -11.56 -9.64
CA VAL A 190 -7.72 -10.88 -8.51
C VAL A 190 -6.89 -9.70 -9.01
N ALA A 191 -6.11 -9.88 -10.07
CA ALA A 191 -5.30 -8.81 -10.66
C ALA A 191 -6.17 -7.65 -11.18
N ILE A 192 -7.28 -7.94 -11.87
CA ILE A 192 -8.24 -6.94 -12.33
C ILE A 192 -8.87 -6.21 -11.14
N LYS A 193 -9.36 -6.95 -10.13
CA LYS A 193 -10.02 -6.34 -8.96
C LYS A 193 -9.07 -5.42 -8.20
N THR A 194 -7.83 -5.86 -7.98
CA THR A 194 -6.86 -5.17 -7.12
C THR A 194 -5.98 -4.17 -7.84
N GLY A 195 -5.83 -4.27 -9.16
CA GLY A 195 -4.87 -3.52 -9.97
C GLY A 195 -3.41 -3.92 -9.71
N ILE A 196 -3.15 -5.13 -9.19
CA ILE A 196 -1.80 -5.58 -8.81
C ILE A 196 -1.28 -6.62 -9.80
N GLN A 197 -0.23 -6.25 -10.55
CA GLN A 197 0.41 -7.13 -11.55
C GLN A 197 1.10 -8.35 -10.93
N ALA A 198 1.53 -8.27 -9.67
CA ALA A 198 2.28 -9.35 -9.03
C ALA A 198 1.52 -10.68 -9.01
N PHE A 199 0.18 -10.66 -9.01
CA PHE A 199 -0.66 -11.86 -9.11
C PHE A 199 -0.54 -12.59 -10.46
N LEU A 200 0.03 -11.95 -11.48
CA LEU A 200 0.22 -12.51 -12.83
C LEU A 200 1.66 -12.97 -13.08
N HIS A 201 2.52 -12.94 -12.06
CA HIS A 201 3.93 -13.26 -12.20
C HIS A 201 4.14 -14.78 -12.30
N PRO A 202 4.87 -15.30 -13.30
CA PRO A 202 5.00 -16.75 -13.52
C PRO A 202 5.61 -17.53 -12.34
N SER A 203 6.48 -16.90 -11.56
CA SER A 203 7.09 -17.53 -10.38
C SER A 203 6.22 -17.49 -9.12
N LEU A 204 5.05 -16.83 -9.18
CA LEU A 204 4.13 -16.80 -8.06
C LEU A 204 3.12 -17.95 -8.22
N ASN A 205 3.03 -18.81 -7.22
CA ASN A 205 2.02 -19.86 -7.15
C ASN A 205 1.30 -19.79 -5.81
N LEU A 206 0.20 -19.03 -5.74
CA LEU A 206 -0.63 -18.94 -4.55
C LEU A 206 -1.73 -20.01 -4.59
N PRO A 207 -2.06 -20.66 -3.45
CA PRO A 207 -3.22 -21.53 -3.38
C PRO A 207 -4.50 -20.82 -3.84
N LEU A 208 -5.39 -21.54 -4.52
CA LEU A 208 -6.67 -21.02 -5.00
C LEU A 208 -7.50 -20.40 -3.85
N SER A 209 -7.45 -21.01 -2.66
CA SER A 209 -8.09 -20.47 -1.45
C SER A 209 -7.55 -19.10 -1.05
N HIS A 210 -6.23 -18.87 -1.13
CA HIS A 210 -5.64 -17.57 -0.82
C HIS A 210 -6.05 -16.50 -1.85
N LEU A 211 -6.09 -16.86 -3.13
CA LEU A 211 -6.57 -15.94 -4.18
C LEU A 211 -8.05 -15.57 -3.96
N ALA A 212 -8.89 -16.56 -3.61
CA ALA A 212 -10.30 -16.33 -3.30
C ALA A 212 -10.47 -15.42 -2.07
N GLU A 213 -9.70 -15.65 -1.00
CA GLU A 213 -9.72 -14.79 0.19
C GLU A 213 -9.25 -13.36 -0.09
N VAL A 214 -8.24 -13.17 -0.95
CA VAL A 214 -7.83 -11.83 -1.40
C VAL A 214 -8.96 -11.17 -2.20
N TYR A 215 -9.58 -11.90 -3.13
CA TYR A 215 -10.71 -11.41 -3.93
C TYR A 215 -11.88 -10.94 -3.05
N LEU A 216 -12.14 -11.67 -1.96
CA LEU A 216 -13.21 -11.41 -1.00
C LEU A 216 -12.81 -10.48 0.15
N TYR A 217 -11.63 -9.85 0.09
CA TYR A 217 -11.13 -8.94 1.11
C TYR A 217 -10.94 -9.56 2.51
N LYS A 218 -10.77 -10.89 2.57
CA LYS A 218 -10.49 -11.65 3.80
C LYS A 218 -9.01 -11.90 4.04
N ARG A 219 -8.17 -11.65 3.03
CA ARG A 219 -6.72 -11.70 3.12
C ARG A 219 -6.09 -10.47 2.49
N CYS A 220 -4.97 -10.03 3.07
CA CYS A 220 -4.21 -8.89 2.58
C CYS A 220 -3.73 -9.10 1.15
N ARG A 221 -4.00 -8.12 0.28
CA ARG A 221 -3.56 -8.10 -1.13
C ARG A 221 -2.04 -7.89 -1.32
N ASN A 222 -1.32 -7.48 -0.28
CA ASN A 222 0.14 -7.53 -0.29
C ASN A 222 0.60 -8.99 -0.09
N ILE A 223 1.15 -9.58 -1.15
CA ILE A 223 1.56 -10.98 -1.25
C ILE A 223 2.67 -11.34 -0.25
N ALA A 224 3.47 -10.37 0.19
CA ALA A 224 4.46 -10.58 1.24
C ALA A 224 3.84 -10.57 2.65
N CYS A 225 2.73 -9.86 2.85
CA CYS A 225 2.07 -9.71 4.15
C CYS A 225 1.18 -10.91 4.50
N LYS A 226 0.40 -11.41 3.53
CA LYS A 226 -0.47 -12.61 3.64
C LYS A 226 -1.44 -12.63 4.84
N SER A 227 -1.58 -11.57 5.62
CA SER A 227 -2.38 -11.59 6.85
C SER A 227 -3.86 -11.77 6.55
N ALA A 228 -4.55 -12.53 7.40
CA ALA A 228 -6.02 -12.52 7.43
C ALA A 228 -6.50 -11.12 7.84
N LEU A 229 -7.67 -10.72 7.35
CA LEU A 229 -8.23 -9.39 7.59
C LEU A 229 -9.53 -9.44 8.40
N PRO A 230 -9.69 -8.57 9.42
CA PRO A 230 -8.72 -7.60 9.94
C PRO A 230 -7.45 -8.25 10.52
N ALA A 231 -6.29 -7.64 10.30
CA ALA A 231 -5.05 -8.19 10.82
C ALA A 231 -4.94 -7.97 12.34
N GLU A 232 -4.33 -8.93 13.03
CA GLU A 232 -4.23 -8.96 14.50
C GLU A 232 -5.59 -8.81 15.22
N GLU A 233 -6.69 -9.21 14.57
CA GLU A 233 -8.05 -9.07 15.09
C GLU A 233 -8.42 -7.63 15.50
N CYS A 234 -7.80 -6.63 14.85
CA CYS A 234 -8.06 -5.23 15.13
C CYS A 234 -9.56 -4.88 14.92
N ARG A 235 -10.17 -4.30 15.95
CA ARG A 235 -11.62 -3.98 15.99
C ARG A 235 -11.94 -2.50 15.75
N CYS A 236 -10.99 -1.71 15.25
CA CYS A 236 -11.24 -0.29 15.01
C CYS A 236 -12.19 -0.09 13.81
N ASN A 237 -12.79 1.10 13.74
CA ASN A 237 -13.73 1.46 12.67
C ASN A 237 -13.09 1.33 11.27
N ILE A 238 -11.83 1.76 11.11
CA ILE A 238 -11.11 1.67 9.83
C ILE A 238 -10.93 0.21 9.41
N CYS A 239 -10.38 -0.63 10.28
CA CYS A 239 -10.13 -2.05 9.99
C CYS A 239 -11.42 -2.85 9.75
N SER A 240 -12.51 -2.50 10.43
CA SER A 240 -13.76 -3.26 10.33
C SER A 240 -14.59 -2.88 9.11
N ASN A 241 -14.52 -1.61 8.66
CA ASN A 241 -15.39 -1.10 7.60
C ASN A 241 -14.69 -0.86 6.26
N ARG A 242 -13.35 -0.82 6.21
CA ARG A 242 -12.62 -0.67 4.94
C ARG A 242 -12.25 -2.03 4.36
N ASN A 243 -12.99 -2.42 3.32
CA ASN A 243 -12.75 -3.66 2.58
C ASN A 243 -11.29 -3.79 2.12
N GLY A 244 -10.63 -4.84 2.57
CA GLY A 244 -9.28 -5.21 2.14
C GLY A 244 -8.16 -4.38 2.79
N PHE A 245 -8.49 -3.47 3.71
CA PHE A 245 -7.50 -2.68 4.43
C PHE A 245 -6.73 -3.56 5.43
N CYS A 246 -5.39 -3.47 5.36
CA CYS A 246 -4.49 -4.16 6.29
C CYS A 246 -3.73 -3.15 7.13
N ASN A 247 -4.01 -3.07 8.43
CA ASN A 247 -3.32 -2.16 9.35
C ASN A 247 -1.83 -2.48 9.53
N LEU A 248 -1.34 -3.63 9.08
CA LEU A 248 0.08 -3.99 9.19
C LEU A 248 0.95 -3.43 8.06
N CYS A 249 0.38 -3.16 6.88
CA CYS A 249 1.18 -2.79 5.72
C CYS A 249 0.59 -1.68 4.83
N MET A 250 -0.65 -1.27 5.07
CA MET A 250 -1.31 -0.23 4.29
C MET A 250 -1.39 1.09 5.05
N CYS A 251 -1.29 2.18 4.30
CA CYS A 251 -1.48 3.54 4.79
C CYS A 251 -2.95 3.78 5.11
N VAL A 252 -3.26 4.27 6.32
CA VAL A 252 -4.64 4.61 6.74
C VAL A 252 -5.27 5.74 5.91
N ILE A 253 -4.49 6.51 5.16
CA ILE A 253 -5.03 7.58 4.29
C ILE A 253 -5.33 7.01 2.91
N CYS A 254 -4.32 6.53 2.18
CA CYS A 254 -4.48 6.14 0.78
C CYS A 254 -4.81 4.66 0.56
N ASN A 255 -4.84 3.82 1.60
CA ASN A 255 -5.03 2.36 1.54
C ASN A 255 -4.00 1.62 0.65
N LYS A 256 -2.92 2.28 0.21
CA LYS A 256 -1.82 1.70 -0.55
C LYS A 256 -0.76 1.15 0.40
N PHE A 257 0.00 0.16 -0.07
CA PHE A 257 1.18 -0.36 0.59
C PHE A 257 2.39 -0.15 -0.32
N ASP A 258 3.57 -0.22 0.27
CA ASP A 258 4.85 -0.33 -0.43
C ASP A 258 5.75 -1.34 0.29
N PHE A 259 6.88 -1.65 -0.34
CA PHE A 259 7.88 -2.57 0.21
C PHE A 259 8.97 -1.85 1.01
N GLU A 260 8.80 -0.56 1.25
CA GLU A 260 9.73 0.22 2.06
C GLU A 260 9.55 -0.16 3.53
N VAL A 261 10.68 -0.40 4.19
CA VAL A 261 10.82 -0.83 5.58
C VAL A 261 11.98 -0.07 6.19
N ASN A 262 12.04 0.03 7.51
CA ASN A 262 13.16 0.70 8.19
C ASN A 262 13.40 2.14 7.69
N THR A 263 12.33 2.92 7.57
CA THR A 263 12.31 4.23 6.90
C THR A 263 11.43 5.24 7.65
N CYS A 264 11.78 6.52 7.57
CA CYS A 264 10.99 7.68 7.94
C CYS A 264 9.90 8.02 6.91
N ARG A 265 9.78 7.29 5.80
CA ARG A 265 8.67 7.38 4.83
C ARG A 265 7.33 6.89 5.40
N TRP A 266 7.38 6.16 6.51
CA TRP A 266 6.21 5.69 7.24
C TRP A 266 6.23 6.22 8.67
N ILE A 267 5.06 6.61 9.16
CA ILE A 267 4.83 7.04 10.54
C ILE A 267 3.88 6.04 11.17
N GLY A 268 4.32 5.44 12.27
CA GLY A 268 3.51 4.55 13.09
C GLY A 268 2.89 5.33 14.23
N CYS A 269 1.60 5.10 14.49
CA CYS A 269 0.97 5.60 15.70
C CYS A 269 1.36 4.75 16.90
N ASP A 270 2.01 5.35 17.91
CA ASP A 270 2.44 4.70 19.16
C ASP A 270 1.28 4.18 20.04
N VAL A 271 0.06 4.54 19.65
CA VAL A 271 -1.16 4.33 20.41
C VAL A 271 -1.99 3.16 19.89
N CYS A 272 -2.06 3.00 18.58
CA CYS A 272 -2.94 2.02 17.90
C CYS A 272 -2.22 1.25 16.80
N SER A 273 -0.91 1.46 16.64
CA SER A 273 -0.03 0.72 15.73
C SER A 273 -0.47 0.75 14.25
N HIS A 274 -1.26 1.76 13.87
CA HIS A 274 -1.62 2.01 12.48
C HIS A 274 -0.54 2.85 11.79
N TRP A 275 -0.39 2.62 10.48
CA TRP A 275 0.67 3.20 9.68
C TRP A 275 0.14 4.22 8.67
N THR A 276 0.90 5.29 8.46
CA THR A 276 0.62 6.32 7.46
C THR A 276 1.88 6.62 6.68
N HIS A 277 1.81 6.75 5.35
CA HIS A 277 2.91 7.32 4.59
C HIS A 277 3.13 8.78 5.03
N THR A 278 4.36 9.19 5.26
CA THR A 278 4.73 10.55 5.66
C THR A 278 4.19 11.58 4.66
N ASP A 279 4.32 11.35 3.36
CA ASP A 279 3.78 12.26 2.34
C ASP A 279 2.24 12.33 2.36
N CYS A 280 1.54 11.26 2.76
CA CYS A 280 0.09 11.30 2.95
C CYS A 280 -0.28 12.10 4.19
N ALA A 281 0.43 11.89 5.31
CA ALA A 281 0.20 12.63 6.55
C ALA A 281 0.46 14.14 6.39
N ILE A 282 1.48 14.53 5.60
CA ILE A 282 1.74 15.94 5.29
C ILE A 282 0.62 16.55 4.46
N ARG A 283 0.20 15.86 3.38
CA ARG A 283 -0.85 16.35 2.47
C ARG A 283 -2.21 16.48 3.14
N ASP A 284 -2.50 15.60 4.10
CA ASP A 284 -3.73 15.57 4.88
C ASP A 284 -3.63 16.42 6.17
N GLU A 285 -2.56 17.21 6.32
CA GLU A 285 -2.34 18.11 7.47
C GLU A 285 -2.33 17.39 8.84
N GLN A 286 -1.97 16.10 8.85
CA GLN A 286 -1.86 15.28 10.06
C GLN A 286 -0.53 15.50 10.81
N ILE A 287 0.42 16.22 10.23
CA ILE A 287 1.68 16.59 10.87
C ILE A 287 1.69 18.09 11.14
N GLY A 288 1.94 18.49 12.38
CA GLY A 288 2.00 19.91 12.74
C GLY A 288 2.57 20.18 14.12
N SER A 289 2.80 21.46 14.40
CA SER A 289 3.20 21.95 15.71
C SER A 289 2.01 21.85 16.67
N GLY A 290 2.20 21.15 17.78
CA GLY A 290 1.27 21.10 18.91
C GLY A 290 1.94 21.56 20.20
N GLN A 291 1.20 21.55 21.30
CA GLN A 291 1.71 21.90 22.62
C GLN A 291 1.69 20.68 23.54
N LYS A 292 2.81 20.44 24.20
CA LYS A 292 2.87 19.55 25.36
C LYS A 292 3.00 20.36 26.62
N ILE A 293 2.13 20.09 27.58
CA ILE A 293 2.17 20.71 28.90
C ILE A 293 3.08 19.87 29.78
N ASN A 294 4.17 20.44 30.23
CA ASN A 294 5.04 19.85 31.24
C ASN A 294 5.20 20.84 32.40
N ASN A 295 4.85 20.41 33.62
CA ASN A 295 4.90 21.25 34.83
C ASN A 295 4.21 22.63 34.67
N GLY A 296 3.11 22.68 33.89
CA GLY A 296 2.36 23.93 33.63
C GLY A 296 2.97 24.83 32.54
N ILE A 297 4.08 24.45 31.92
CA ILE A 297 4.71 25.17 30.81
C ILE A 297 4.37 24.45 29.50
N ALA A 298 3.81 25.18 28.55
CA ALA A 298 3.55 24.68 27.20
C ALA A 298 4.86 24.72 26.39
N HIS A 299 5.32 23.54 25.96
CA HIS A 299 6.42 23.41 25.02
C HIS A 299 5.87 23.04 23.64
N PRO A 300 6.27 23.76 22.57
CA PRO A 300 5.94 23.34 21.21
C PRO A 300 6.61 22.00 20.91
N GLU A 301 5.87 21.08 20.30
CA GLU A 301 6.36 19.78 19.82
C GLU A 301 5.79 19.49 18.43
N MET A 302 6.53 18.74 17.62
CA MET A 302 6.00 18.23 16.36
C MET A 302 5.21 16.95 16.60
N LEU A 303 3.94 16.96 16.20
CA LEU A 303 3.01 15.87 16.45
C LEU A 303 2.46 15.32 15.14
N PHE A 304 2.16 14.03 15.15
CA PHE A 304 1.38 13.34 14.14
C PHE A 304 0.02 12.94 14.71
N ARG A 305 -1.08 13.39 14.11
CA ARG A 305 -2.45 12.99 14.45
C ARG A 305 -2.86 11.78 13.62
N CYS A 306 -3.07 10.63 14.26
CA CYS A 306 -3.43 9.41 13.55
C CYS A 306 -4.89 9.41 13.09
N GLN A 307 -5.14 9.18 11.79
CA GLN A 307 -6.50 9.09 11.24
C GLN A 307 -7.38 7.99 11.89
N ALA A 308 -6.77 6.91 12.38
CA ALA A 308 -7.50 5.76 12.90
C ALA A 308 -8.06 5.98 14.31
N CYS A 309 -7.28 6.59 15.19
CA CYS A 309 -7.65 6.76 16.60
C CYS A 309 -7.77 8.23 17.04
N GLN A 310 -7.42 9.17 16.16
CA GLN A 310 -7.43 10.62 16.38
C GLN A 310 -6.52 11.12 17.52
N ARG A 311 -5.73 10.22 18.13
CA ARG A 311 -4.68 10.57 19.09
C ARG A 311 -3.41 11.02 18.38
N THR A 312 -2.59 11.76 19.12
CA THR A 312 -1.32 12.33 18.63
C THR A 312 -0.12 11.51 19.09
N SER A 313 0.84 11.28 18.21
CA SER A 313 2.16 10.69 18.50
C SER A 313 3.25 11.73 18.26
N GLU A 314 4.29 11.71 19.08
CA GLU A 314 5.40 12.68 19.04
C GLU A 314 6.44 12.28 17.97
N LEU A 315 6.86 13.22 17.12
CA LEU A 315 7.64 12.91 15.90
C LEU A 315 9.16 12.95 16.07
N LEU A 316 9.70 13.72 17.02
CA LEU A 316 11.14 13.79 17.30
C LEU A 316 11.64 12.47 17.88
N GLY A 317 10.92 11.92 18.85
CA GLY A 317 11.15 10.60 19.44
C GLY A 317 10.99 9.50 18.40
N TRP A 318 9.95 9.56 17.55
CA TRP A 318 9.77 8.65 16.42
C TRP A 318 11.01 8.64 15.50
N VAL A 319 11.45 9.81 15.03
CA VAL A 319 12.62 9.91 14.14
C VAL A 319 13.89 9.45 14.84
N ARG A 320 14.09 9.77 16.11
CA ARG A 320 15.22 9.24 16.90
C ARG A 320 15.24 7.72 16.85
N ASP A 321 14.11 7.08 17.16
CA ASP A 321 14.04 5.63 17.30
C ASP A 321 14.28 4.94 15.94
N VAL A 322 13.75 5.49 14.84
CA VAL A 322 14.05 5.01 13.49
C VAL A 322 15.55 5.15 13.17
N PHE A 323 16.18 6.29 13.45
CA PHE A 323 17.62 6.48 13.19
C PHE A 323 18.49 5.60 14.09
N GLN A 324 18.08 5.34 15.32
CA GLN A 324 18.82 4.46 16.23
C GLN A 324 18.77 3.00 15.77
N GLN A 325 17.60 2.54 15.33
CA GLN A 325 17.39 1.14 14.98
C GLN A 325 17.79 0.82 13.53
N CYS A 326 17.54 1.72 12.58
CA CYS A 326 17.60 1.43 11.15
C CYS A 326 18.85 2.00 10.47
N ALA A 327 19.33 3.17 10.90
CA ALA A 327 20.44 3.84 10.23
C ALA A 327 21.76 3.04 10.15
N PRO A 328 22.11 2.14 11.09
CA PRO A 328 23.28 1.28 10.92
C PRO A 328 23.26 0.39 9.66
N GLY A 329 22.06 0.11 9.13
CA GLY A 329 21.87 -0.69 7.91
C GLY A 329 21.72 0.12 6.63
N TRP A 330 21.70 1.45 6.68
CA TRP A 330 21.51 2.29 5.50
C TRP A 330 22.84 2.51 4.74
N ASP A 331 22.76 2.42 3.42
CA ASP A 331 23.79 2.95 2.53
C ASP A 331 23.66 4.48 2.40
N ARG A 332 24.53 5.08 1.59
CA ARG A 332 24.57 6.54 1.38
C ARG A 332 23.26 7.06 0.80
N ASP A 333 22.67 6.36 -0.16
CA ASP A 333 21.50 6.84 -0.88
C ASP A 333 20.23 6.66 -0.03
N ALA A 334 20.14 5.57 0.73
CA ALA A 334 19.13 5.38 1.75
C ALA A 334 19.21 6.48 2.80
N LEU A 335 20.38 6.74 3.40
CA LEU A 335 20.54 7.80 4.39
C LEU A 335 20.10 9.17 3.83
N LEU A 336 20.49 9.50 2.60
CA LEU A 336 20.10 10.75 1.95
C LEU A 336 18.57 10.87 1.82
N ARG A 337 17.88 9.81 1.36
CA ARG A 337 16.41 9.79 1.28
C ARG A 337 15.75 9.94 2.65
N GLU A 338 16.28 9.28 3.68
CA GLU A 338 15.72 9.36 5.03
C GLU A 338 15.87 10.74 5.64
N LEU A 339 17.02 11.39 5.45
CA LEU A 339 17.24 12.77 5.87
C LEU A 339 16.27 13.73 5.17
N GLU A 340 15.97 13.52 3.88
CA GLU A 340 14.98 14.33 3.16
C GLU A 340 13.58 14.21 3.78
N TYR A 341 13.18 13.02 4.24
CA TYR A 341 11.91 12.86 4.98
C TYR A 341 11.93 13.57 6.33
N VAL A 342 13.04 13.52 7.08
CA VAL A 342 13.17 14.29 8.32
C VAL A 342 13.04 15.79 8.02
N CYS A 343 13.69 16.29 6.97
CA CYS A 343 13.54 17.67 6.55
C CYS A 343 12.10 18.02 6.17
N LYS A 344 11.37 17.13 5.49
CA LYS A 344 9.93 17.32 5.20
C LYS A 344 9.10 17.41 6.47
N ILE A 345 9.31 16.50 7.42
CA ILE A 345 8.56 16.44 8.68
C ILE A 345 8.77 17.72 9.50
N PHE A 346 10.01 18.19 9.66
CA PHE A 346 10.35 19.30 10.56
C PHE A 346 10.43 20.67 9.87
N ARG A 347 10.10 20.78 8.58
CA ARG A 347 10.21 22.02 7.79
C ARG A 347 9.51 23.21 8.46
N LEU A 348 8.33 22.98 9.02
CA LEU A 348 7.48 24.01 9.63
C LEU A 348 7.49 23.95 11.17
N SER A 349 8.51 23.31 11.76
CA SER A 349 8.58 23.10 13.20
C SER A 349 8.72 24.42 13.98
N GLU A 350 7.79 24.67 14.90
CA GLU A 350 7.90 25.74 15.90
C GLU A 350 8.69 25.29 17.14
N ASP A 351 8.96 23.99 17.26
CA ASP A 351 9.86 23.46 18.28
C ASP A 351 11.33 23.78 17.97
N SER A 352 12.04 24.29 18.97
CA SER A 352 13.47 24.57 18.90
C SER A 352 14.32 23.33 18.61
N LYS A 353 13.95 22.16 19.16
CA LYS A 353 14.67 20.90 18.90
C LYS A 353 14.43 20.45 17.47
N GLY A 354 13.18 20.46 17.01
CA GLY A 354 12.80 20.20 15.62
C GLY A 354 13.50 21.11 14.61
N ARG A 355 13.58 22.44 14.85
CA ARG A 355 14.33 23.37 13.99
C ARG A 355 15.84 23.10 13.96
N ASN A 356 16.40 22.63 15.07
CA ASN A 356 17.81 22.25 15.13
C ASN A 356 18.05 20.96 14.32
N LEU A 357 17.17 19.97 14.47
CA LEU A 357 17.22 18.73 13.70
C LEU A 357 17.12 18.99 12.21
N PHE A 358 16.15 19.81 11.78
CA PHE A 358 15.99 20.24 10.38
C PHE A 358 17.31 20.79 9.81
N ARG A 359 17.90 21.80 10.47
CA ARG A 359 19.14 22.44 9.99
C ARG A 359 20.33 21.48 9.91
N ARG A 360 20.44 20.54 10.85
CA ARG A 360 21.50 19.52 10.81
C ARG A 360 21.32 18.52 9.68
N CYS A 361 20.08 18.11 9.43
CA CYS A 361 19.78 17.20 8.32
C CYS A 361 20.04 17.87 6.99
N ASP A 362 19.68 19.15 6.84
CA ASP A 362 19.89 19.94 5.63
C ASP A 362 21.38 20.10 5.30
N ASP A 363 22.20 20.52 6.28
CA ASP A 363 23.68 20.60 6.14
C ASP A 363 24.29 19.22 5.82
N LEU A 364 23.77 18.14 6.42
CA LEU A 364 24.25 16.79 6.12
C LEU A 364 23.89 16.35 4.69
N ILE A 365 22.69 16.67 4.20
CA ILE A 365 22.28 16.40 2.82
C ILE A 365 23.20 17.15 1.84
N GLU A 366 23.47 18.43 2.08
CA GLU A 366 24.38 19.22 1.24
C GLU A 366 25.78 18.59 1.18
N ARG A 367 26.33 18.19 2.34
CA ARG A 367 27.63 17.50 2.43
C ARG A 367 27.63 16.19 1.67
N LEU A 368 26.59 15.36 1.84
CA LEU A 368 26.47 14.08 1.14
C LEU A 368 26.36 14.24 -0.37
N ARG A 369 25.71 15.30 -0.86
CA ARG A 369 25.57 15.62 -2.30
C ARG A 369 26.84 16.23 -2.89
N SER A 370 27.55 17.07 -2.12
CA SER A 370 28.81 17.68 -2.56
C SER A 370 29.91 16.60 -2.67
N GLY A 371 30.47 16.43 -3.87
CA GLY A 371 31.42 15.35 -4.20
C GLY A 371 32.73 15.31 -3.40
N THR A 372 33.01 16.31 -2.56
CA THR A 372 34.06 16.28 -1.52
C THR A 372 33.83 15.18 -0.46
N ALA A 373 32.63 14.58 -0.44
CA ALA A 373 32.24 13.46 0.41
C ALA A 373 32.33 12.07 -0.25
N GLN A 374 32.97 11.90 -1.41
CA GLN A 374 33.28 10.53 -1.90
C GLN A 374 34.15 9.73 -0.90
N SER A 375 34.85 10.41 0.01
CA SER A 375 35.64 9.80 1.09
C SER A 375 34.92 9.72 2.45
N MET A 376 33.78 10.39 2.63
CA MET A 376 33.06 10.43 3.90
C MET A 376 31.97 9.36 3.91
N SER A 377 32.29 8.20 4.51
CA SER A 377 31.29 7.15 4.67
C SER A 377 30.10 7.65 5.51
N PRO A 378 28.85 7.25 5.22
CA PRO A 378 27.68 7.50 6.07
C PRO A 378 27.94 7.17 7.56
N ARG A 379 28.77 6.14 7.81
CA ARG A 379 29.22 5.72 9.14
C ARG A 379 30.04 6.77 9.90
N ALA A 380 30.69 7.70 9.21
CA ALA A 380 31.45 8.78 9.84
C ALA A 380 30.58 9.97 10.25
N LEU A 381 29.45 10.19 9.56
CA LEU A 381 28.59 11.37 9.75
C LEU A 381 27.38 11.09 10.65
N LEU A 382 26.87 9.85 10.61
CA LEU A 382 25.73 9.40 11.39
C LEU A 382 25.90 9.52 12.92
N PRO A 383 27.08 9.24 13.52
CA PRO A 383 27.26 9.32 14.97
C PRO A 383 26.97 10.70 15.55
N ALA A 384 27.29 11.79 14.82
CA ALA A 384 27.03 13.16 15.28
C ALA A 384 25.53 13.46 15.34
N LEU A 385 24.76 12.95 14.37
CA LEU A 385 23.30 13.10 14.33
C LEU A 385 22.63 12.21 15.38
N GLN A 386 23.08 10.96 15.53
CA GLN A 386 22.57 10.05 16.56
C GLN A 386 22.88 10.56 17.97
N ALA A 387 24.09 11.06 18.22
CA ALA A 387 24.44 11.68 19.50
C ALA A 387 23.56 12.90 19.82
N PHE A 388 23.22 13.72 18.81
CA PHE A 388 22.26 14.79 18.97
C PHE A 388 20.88 14.24 19.34
N LEU A 389 20.34 13.28 18.59
CA LEU A 389 19.03 12.68 18.85
C LEU A 389 18.93 11.99 20.23
N VAL A 390 20.01 11.35 20.69
CA VAL A 390 20.12 10.74 22.03
C VAL A 390 20.23 11.82 23.11
N GLY A 391 20.99 12.89 22.87
CA GLY A 391 21.19 13.99 23.81
C GLY A 391 19.94 14.84 24.10
N LEU A 392 18.86 14.66 23.34
CA LEU A 392 17.61 15.40 23.53
C LEU A 392 16.73 14.92 24.69
N GLY A 393 17.14 13.85 25.40
CA GLY A 393 16.68 13.52 26.76
C GLY A 393 15.20 13.19 26.90
N ILE A 394 14.58 12.54 25.91
CA ILE A 394 13.18 12.11 25.96
C ILE A 394 13.14 10.60 26.20
N PHE A 395 12.44 10.14 27.22
CA PHE A 395 12.33 8.71 27.54
C PHE A 395 11.80 7.91 26.33
N CYS A 396 12.42 6.74 26.09
CA CYS A 396 12.07 5.81 25.03
C CYS A 396 10.56 5.54 24.99
N CYS A 397 9.96 5.65 23.81
CA CYS A 397 8.71 4.95 23.56
C CYS A 397 9.06 3.47 23.41
N ASN A 398 8.59 2.62 24.33
CA ASN A 398 8.91 1.18 24.38
C ASN A 398 8.35 0.36 23.18
N SER A 399 7.89 1.01 22.11
CA SER A 399 7.14 0.34 21.04
C SER A 399 7.35 0.97 19.66
N VAL A 400 8.58 1.37 19.33
CA VAL A 400 8.93 1.56 17.91
C VAL A 400 9.20 0.19 17.32
N HIS A 401 8.14 -0.48 16.89
CA HIS A 401 8.25 -1.47 15.85
C HIS A 401 8.35 -0.69 14.55
N CYS A 402 9.56 -0.30 14.10
CA CYS A 402 9.77 0.15 12.72
C CYS A 402 9.05 -0.80 11.78
N LYS A 403 8.28 -0.30 10.80
CA LYS A 403 7.37 -1.09 9.94
C LYS A 403 8.07 -2.41 9.62
N PRO A 404 7.66 -3.52 10.27
CA PRO A 404 8.43 -4.75 10.17
C PRO A 404 8.43 -5.15 8.71
N PRO A 405 9.53 -5.72 8.19
CA PRO A 405 9.48 -6.32 6.89
C PRO A 405 8.33 -7.32 6.92
N SER A 406 7.43 -7.24 5.94
CA SER A 406 6.33 -8.19 5.77
C SER A 406 6.97 -9.56 5.54
N THR A 407 7.30 -10.24 6.64
CA THR A 407 8.12 -11.44 6.70
C THR A 407 7.27 -12.55 7.26
N HIS A 408 6.82 -13.41 6.35
CA HIS A 408 6.72 -14.83 6.65
C HIS A 408 7.33 -15.57 5.46
N ARG A 409 8.39 -16.34 5.76
CA ARG A 409 8.94 -17.38 4.88
C ARG A 409 7.83 -18.28 4.37
#